data_AF-A0A2D0J1Q3-F1
#
_entry.id   AF-A0A2D0J1Q3-F1
#
_cell.length_a   1.000
_cell.length_b   1.000
_cell.length_c   1.000
_cell.angle_alpha   90.00
_cell.angle_beta   90.00
_cell.angle_gamma   90.00
#
_symmetry.space_group_name_H-M   'P 1'
#
loop_
_entity.id
_entity.type
_entity.pdbx_description
1 polymer ?
#
loop_
_entity_poly.entity_id
_entity_poly.type
_entity_poly.pdbx_seq_one_letter_code
_entity_poly.pdbx_strand_id
1 'polypeptide(L)'
;MLTNFPVLNGLLGLLLTSAVLIAVPGPSIMFIVGQAVSVGRTNALRGVIGNAIGTYFVAVIVAFGIGSLLIQSSMALMVIRLLGSAALLAIGFQYLFFSKPL
;
A
#
# COMPACT_ATOMS: atom_id res chain seq x y z
N MET A 1 3.23 -0.70 -39.73
CA MET A 1 2.07 0.21 -39.73
C MET A 1 0.99 -0.10 -38.66
N LEU A 2 1.13 -1.14 -37.83
CA LEU A 2 0.13 -1.52 -36.79
C LEU A 2 0.48 -1.11 -35.34
N THR A 3 1.58 -0.38 -35.12
CA THR A 3 2.07 0.01 -33.78
C THR A 3 1.51 1.35 -33.25
N ASN A 4 0.64 2.02 -34.00
CA ASN A 4 0.12 3.37 -33.70
C ASN A 4 -1.29 3.38 -33.08
N PHE A 5 -1.66 2.33 -32.34
CA PHE A 5 -2.85 2.36 -31.49
C PHE A 5 -2.42 2.62 -30.05
N PRO A 6 -2.35 3.89 -29.60
CA PRO A 6 -1.94 4.25 -28.23
C PRO A 6 -2.79 3.54 -27.16
N VAL A 7 -4.05 3.24 -27.48
CA VAL A 7 -4.96 2.47 -26.63
C VAL A 7 -4.52 1.02 -26.43
N LEU A 8 -3.92 0.37 -27.43
CA LEU A 8 -3.50 -1.03 -27.33
C LEU A 8 -2.24 -1.16 -26.47
N ASN A 9 -1.28 -0.23 -26.64
CA ASN A 9 -0.10 -0.15 -25.78
C ASN A 9 -0.49 0.19 -24.33
N GLY A 10 -1.46 1.09 -24.13
CA GLY A 10 -2.01 1.40 -22.80
C GLY A 10 -2.70 0.21 -22.15
N LEU A 11 -3.50 -0.56 -22.91
CA LEU A 11 -4.18 -1.76 -22.42
C LEU A 11 -3.19 -2.86 -22.04
N LEU A 12 -2.18 -3.11 -22.89
CA LEU A 12 -1.12 -4.09 -22.61
C LEU A 12 -0.28 -3.67 -21.40
N GLY A 13 0.09 -2.39 -21.30
CA GLY A 13 0.80 -1.84 -20.14
C GLY A 13 0.00 -1.97 -18.84
N LEU A 14 -1.30 -1.69 -18.88
CA LEU A 14 -2.20 -1.84 -17.73
C LEU A 14 -2.39 -3.31 -17.35
N LEU A 15 -2.57 -4.20 -18.32
CA LEU A 15 -2.67 -5.65 -18.09
C LEU A 15 -1.40 -6.17 -17.40
N LEU A 16 -0.23 -5.85 -17.93
CA LEU A 16 1.05 -6.29 -17.35
C LEU A 16 1.27 -5.70 -15.94
N THR A 17 1.06 -4.40 -15.77
CA THR A 17 1.28 -3.72 -14.48
C THR A 17 0.31 -4.22 -13.42
N SER A 18 -0.98 -4.33 -13.74
CA SER A 18 -1.98 -4.83 -12.79
C SER A 18 -1.76 -6.30 -12.45
N ALA A 19 -1.39 -7.15 -13.42
CA ALA A 19 -1.05 -8.54 -13.17
C ALA A 19 0.12 -8.67 -12.17
N VAL A 20 1.18 -7.86 -12.34
CA VAL A 20 2.31 -7.84 -11.39
C VAL A 20 1.88 -7.34 -10.01
N LEU A 21 1.10 -6.25 -9.95
CA LEU A 21 0.63 -5.69 -8.67
C LEU A 21 -0.29 -6.65 -7.90
N ILE A 22 -1.14 -7.40 -8.60
CA ILE A 22 -2.03 -8.41 -7.98
C ILE A 22 -1.23 -9.63 -7.52
N ALA A 23 -0.20 -10.03 -8.27
CA ALA A 23 0.62 -11.19 -7.95
C ALA A 23 1.50 -11.00 -6.71
N VAL A 24 1.86 -9.77 -6.36
CA VAL A 24 2.68 -9.45 -5.18
C VAL A 24 1.75 -9.13 -4.00
N PRO A 25 1.47 -10.09 -3.08
CA PRO A 25 0.71 -9.80 -1.88
C PRO A 25 1.45 -8.74 -1.06
N GLY A 26 0.77 -7.62 -0.81
CA GLY A 26 1.33 -6.52 -0.03
C GLY A 26 1.57 -6.86 1.44
N PRO A 27 2.27 -5.99 2.19
CA PRO A 27 2.63 -6.21 3.59
C PRO A 27 1.41 -6.47 4.50
N SER A 28 0.30 -5.79 4.25
CA SER A 28 -0.95 -5.95 5.02
C SER A 28 -1.51 -7.37 4.90
N ILE A 29 -1.53 -7.93 3.68
CA ILE A 29 -2.02 -9.30 3.42
C ILE A 29 -1.08 -10.31 4.08
N MET A 30 0.24 -10.15 3.92
CA MET A 30 1.23 -11.03 4.52
C MET A 30 1.13 -11.05 6.06
N PHE A 31 0.93 -9.88 6.68
CA PHE A 31 0.72 -9.78 8.12
C PHE A 31 -0.55 -10.50 8.57
N ILE A 32 -1.68 -10.30 7.88
CA ILE A 32 -2.96 -10.93 8.21
C ILE A 32 -2.88 -12.45 8.06
N VAL A 33 -2.26 -12.94 6.99
CA VAL A 33 -2.04 -14.38 6.77
C VAL A 33 -1.15 -14.96 7.87
N GLY A 34 -0.04 -14.29 8.21
CA GLY A 34 0.83 -14.69 9.31
C GLY A 34 0.10 -14.76 10.65
N GLN A 35 -0.77 -13.77 10.94
CA GLN A 35 -1.59 -13.75 12.14
C GLN A 35 -2.65 -14.87 12.15
N ALA A 36 -3.28 -15.14 11.00
CA ALA A 36 -4.28 -16.20 10.86
C ALA A 36 -3.68 -17.59 11.09
N VAL A 37 -2.45 -17.81 10.62
CA VAL A 37 -1.69 -19.06 10.83
C VAL A 37 -1.17 -19.16 12.26
N SER A 38 -0.65 -18.08 12.84
CA SER A 38 0.04 -18.14 14.15
C SER A 38 -0.89 -18.07 15.36
N VAL A 39 -1.96 -17.27 15.28
CA VAL A 39 -2.83 -16.92 16.43
C VAL A 39 -4.31 -17.24 16.15
N GLY A 40 -4.60 -17.79 14.97
CA GLY A 40 -5.94 -18.20 14.56
C GLY A 40 -6.78 -17.11 13.89
N ARG A 41 -7.89 -17.58 13.29
CA ARG A 41 -8.76 -16.80 12.40
C ARG A 41 -9.45 -15.63 13.11
N THR A 42 -9.85 -15.84 14.36
CA THR A 42 -10.61 -14.84 15.14
C THR A 42 -9.76 -13.61 15.46
N ASN A 43 -8.48 -13.81 15.79
CA ASN A 43 -7.56 -12.69 16.00
C ASN A 43 -7.22 -11.97 14.68
N ALA A 44 -6.98 -12.75 13.61
CA ALA A 44 -6.81 -12.21 12.25
C ALA A 44 -7.97 -11.30 11.82
N LEU A 45 -9.21 -11.70 12.12
CA LEU A 45 -10.40 -10.96 11.72
C LEU A 45 -10.46 -9.56 12.36
N ARG A 46 -10.01 -9.43 13.62
CA ARG A 46 -9.93 -8.12 14.30
C ARG A 46 -8.92 -7.19 13.59
N GLY A 47 -7.77 -7.74 13.17
CA GLY A 47 -6.78 -7.01 12.38
C GLY A 47 -7.33 -6.56 11.02
N VAL A 48 -8.07 -7.44 10.32
CA VAL A 48 -8.72 -7.11 9.04
C VAL A 48 -9.73 -5.98 9.18
N ILE A 49 -10.59 -6.02 10.21
CA ILE A 49 -11.60 -4.99 10.46
C ILE A 49 -10.91 -3.65 10.76
N GLY A 50 -9.89 -3.65 11.62
CA GLY A 50 -9.10 -2.45 11.92
C GLY A 50 -8.43 -1.87 10.66
N ASN A 51 -7.81 -2.72 9.84
CA ASN A 51 -7.21 -2.33 8.57
C ASN A 51 -8.24 -1.72 7.62
N ALA A 52 -9.42 -2.34 7.47
CA ALA A 52 -10.49 -1.84 6.61
C ALA A 52 -11.00 -0.47 7.09
N ILE A 53 -11.28 -0.31 8.38
CA ILE A 53 -11.73 0.99 8.92
C ILE A 53 -10.68 2.07 8.67
N GLY A 54 -9.40 1.77 8.93
CA GLY A 54 -8.31 2.71 8.71
C GLY A 54 -8.18 3.13 7.24
N THR A 55 -8.23 2.18 6.30
CA THR A 55 -8.12 2.51 4.87
C THR A 55 -9.33 3.30 4.37
N TYR A 56 -10.55 2.95 4.80
CA TYR A 56 -11.75 3.71 4.45
C TYR A 56 -11.72 5.12 5.04
N PHE A 57 -11.27 5.28 6.27
CA PHE A 57 -11.16 6.59 6.91
C PHE A 57 -10.23 7.52 6.13
N VAL A 58 -9.05 7.03 5.73
CA VAL A 58 -8.13 7.79 4.87
C VAL A 58 -8.76 8.07 3.50
N ALA A 59 -9.43 7.09 2.89
CA ALA A 59 -10.09 7.29 1.60
C ALA A 59 -11.16 8.39 1.65
N VAL A 60 -11.97 8.43 2.73
CA VAL A 60 -12.97 9.48 2.97
C VAL A 60 -12.31 10.84 3.10
N ILE A 61 -11.24 10.95 3.89
CA ILE A 61 -10.46 12.18 4.04
C ILE A 61 -9.93 12.67 2.68
N VAL A 62 -9.37 11.77 1.87
CA VAL A 62 -8.84 12.09 0.54
C VAL A 62 -9.97 12.53 -0.40
N ALA A 63 -11.13 11.87 -0.34
CA ALA A 63 -12.31 12.19 -1.14
C ALA A 63 -12.87 13.60 -0.85
N PHE A 64 -12.71 14.11 0.37
CA PHE A 64 -13.06 15.50 0.72
C PHE A 64 -12.13 16.55 0.10
N GLY A 65 -11.15 16.16 -0.71
CA GLY A 65 -10.32 17.09 -1.49
C GLY A 65 -8.91 17.28 -0.93
N ILE A 66 -8.49 16.52 0.09
CA ILE A 66 -7.08 16.53 0.51
C ILE A 66 -6.17 16.14 -0.67
N GLY A 67 -6.61 15.22 -1.54
CA GLY A 67 -5.83 14.83 -2.72
C GLY A 67 -5.52 16.00 -3.67
N SER A 68 -6.46 16.93 -3.89
CA SER A 68 -6.22 18.07 -4.77
C SER A 68 -5.27 19.10 -4.14
N LEU A 69 -5.36 19.30 -2.82
CA LEU A 69 -4.42 20.14 -2.07
C LEU A 69 -2.97 19.61 -2.16
N LEU A 70 -2.81 18.28 -2.13
CA LEU A 70 -1.50 17.63 -2.24
C LEU A 70 -0.90 17.77 -3.64
N ILE A 71 -1.72 17.76 -4.69
CA ILE A 71 -1.24 17.93 -6.08
C ILE A 71 -0.86 19.39 -6.33
N GLN A 72 -1.60 20.35 -5.75
CA GLN A 72 -1.34 21.78 -5.92
C GLN A 72 -0.09 22.25 -5.16
N SER A 73 0.21 21.67 -4.00
CA SER A 73 1.33 22.10 -3.15
C SER A 73 2.51 21.12 -3.19
N SER A 74 3.61 21.56 -3.80
CA SER A 74 4.87 20.81 -3.83
C SER A 74 5.44 20.54 -2.43
N MET A 75 5.33 21.51 -1.52
CA MET A 75 5.81 21.37 -0.15
C MET A 75 5.00 20.34 0.65
N ALA A 76 3.67 20.34 0.52
CA ALA A 76 2.81 19.38 1.22
C ALA A 76 3.10 17.94 0.77
N LEU A 77 3.23 17.74 -0.55
CA LEU A 77 3.58 16.44 -1.13
C LEU A 77 4.98 15.98 -0.68
N MET A 78 5.94 16.90 -0.62
CA MET A 78 7.30 16.62 -0.16
C MET A 78 7.31 16.16 1.31
N VAL A 79 6.61 16.88 2.19
CA VAL A 79 6.51 16.52 3.61
C VAL A 79 5.90 15.14 3.79
N ILE A 80 4.78 14.85 3.11
CA ILE A 80 4.14 13.52 3.21
C ILE A 80 5.03 12.41 2.68
N ARG A 81 5.71 12.62 1.55
CA ARG A 81 6.68 11.64 1.01
C ARG A 81 7.82 11.39 2.00
N LEU A 82 8.33 12.45 2.64
CA LEU A 82 9.41 12.34 3.62
C LEU A 82 8.96 11.62 4.89
N LEU A 83 7.75 11.91 5.39
CA LEU A 83 7.17 11.20 6.53
C LEU A 83 6.95 9.72 6.20
N GLY A 84 6.39 9.42 5.02
CA GLY A 84 6.15 8.05 4.57
C GLY A 84 7.45 7.26 4.41
N SER A 85 8.48 7.84 3.80
CA SER A 85 9.78 7.17 3.65
C SER A 85 10.48 6.98 4.99
N ALA A 86 10.44 7.97 5.88
CA ALA A 86 10.98 7.84 7.23
C ALA A 86 10.30 6.71 8.02
N ALA A 87 8.97 6.59 7.93
CA ALA A 87 8.23 5.50 8.57
C ALA A 87 8.64 4.13 8.00
N LEU A 88 8.78 4.00 6.69
CA LEU A 88 9.24 2.76 6.05
C LEU A 88 10.68 2.40 6.44
N LEU A 89 11.58 3.39 6.49
CA LEU A 89 12.95 3.18 6.95
C LEU A 89 12.99 2.73 8.41
N ALA A 90 12.19 3.35 9.29
CA ALA A 90 12.11 2.95 10.69
C ALA A 90 11.66 1.49 10.85
N ILE A 91 10.61 1.08 10.13
CA ILE A 91 10.12 -0.31 10.13
C ILE A 91 11.19 -1.26 9.56
N GLY A 92 11.85 -0.88 8.46
CA GLY A 92 12.91 -1.67 7.85
C GLY A 92 14.12 -1.87 8.77
N PHE A 93 14.59 -0.81 9.41
CA PHE A 93 15.68 -0.89 10.40
C PHE A 93 15.29 -1.73 11.60
N GLN A 94 14.07 -1.55 12.13
CA GLN A 94 13.57 -2.36 13.23
C GLN A 94 13.58 -3.85 12.88
N TYR A 95 13.16 -4.22 11.67
CA TYR A 95 13.17 -5.61 11.22
C TYR A 95 14.60 -6.15 11.09
N LEU A 96 15.56 -5.34 10.64
CA LEU A 96 16.96 -5.75 10.49
C LEU A 96 17.67 -5.97 11.84
N PHE A 97 17.44 -5.09 12.81
CA PHE A 97 18.19 -5.09 14.08
C PHE A 97 17.52 -5.91 15.20
N PHE A 98 16.19 -6.05 15.16
CA PHE A 98 15.43 -6.63 16.27
C PHE A 98 14.88 -8.04 15.99
N SER A 99 15.21 -8.63 14.83
CA SER A 99 14.91 -10.03 14.55
C SER A 99 15.77 -10.92 15.45
N LYS A 100 15.28 -11.19 16.66
CA LYS A 100 15.81 -12.26 17.51
C LYS A 100 15.70 -13.57 16.72
N PRO A 101 16.79 -14.34 16.60
CA PRO A 101 16.73 -15.64 15.96
C PRO A 101 15.76 -16.52 16.77
N LEU A 102 14.78 -17.09 16.08
CA LEU A 102 13.96 -18.19 16.58
C LEU A 102 14.84 -19.40 16.90
#